data_AF-A0A7Y9ZFB3-F1
#
_entry.id   AF-A0A7Y9ZFB3-F1
#
_cell.length_a   1.000
_cell.length_b   1.000
_cell.length_c   1.000
_cell.angle_alpha   90.00
_cell.angle_beta   90.00
_cell.angle_gamma   90.00
#
_symmetry.space_group_name_H-M   'P 1'
#
loop_
_entity.id
_entity.type
_entity.pdbx_description
1 polymer ?
#
loop_
_entity_poly.entity_id
_entity_poly.type
_entity_poly.pdbx_seq_one_letter_code
_entity_poly.pdbx_strand_id
1 'polypeptide(L)'
;MDTADDLADLLLRSARGDREAFRRFYDATSSRAFHLELVRARTRGLAHPHAAAERATTDRFLRAWHAAPEHAASGLAPLAWLLSLPTSPAAESAHACAVEAIA
;
A
#
# COMPACT_ATOMS: atom_id res chain seq x y z
N MET A 1 3.63 -5.88 25.59
CA MET A 1 2.40 -5.35 24.99
C MET A 1 2.72 -3.91 24.62
N ASP A 2 3.35 -3.73 23.46
CA ASP A 2 3.74 -2.40 23.00
C ASP A 2 2.46 -1.57 22.83
N THR A 3 2.42 -0.48 23.58
CA THR A 3 1.44 0.61 23.48
C THR A 3 1.16 0.86 22.01
N ALA A 4 -0.12 0.98 21.64
CA ALA A 4 -0.52 1.27 20.26
C ALA A 4 0.18 2.56 19.78
N ASP A 5 1.34 2.40 19.14
CA ASP A 5 2.08 3.49 18.53
C ASP A 5 1.10 4.16 17.56
N ASP A 6 0.94 5.48 17.70
CA ASP A 6 0.11 6.24 16.77
C ASP A 6 0.64 6.01 15.36
N LEU A 7 -0.23 5.64 14.42
CA LEU A 7 0.13 5.44 13.02
C LEU A 7 0.83 6.67 12.44
N ALA A 8 0.54 7.88 12.96
CA ALA A 8 1.23 9.11 12.58
C ALA A 8 2.69 9.13 13.06
N ASP A 9 2.99 8.68 14.27
CA ASP A 9 4.38 8.57 14.77
C ASP A 9 5.17 7.54 13.97
N LEU A 10 4.54 6.39 13.67
CA LEU A 10 5.16 5.36 12.84
C LEU A 10 5.53 5.90 11.45
N LEU A 11 4.65 6.68 10.79
CA LEU A 11 4.96 7.33 9.52
C LEU A 11 6.04 8.41 9.65
N LEU A 12 6.03 9.20 10.73
CA LEU A 12 7.05 10.22 10.98
C LEU A 12 8.45 9.61 11.14
N ARG A 13 8.55 8.49 11.86
CA ARG A 13 9.80 7.73 12.00
C ARG A 13 10.22 7.09 10.68
N SER A 14 9.26 6.54 9.94
CA SER A 14 9.49 5.95 8.62
C SER A 14 10.05 6.97 7.62
N ALA A 15 9.59 8.23 7.68
CA ALA A 15 10.12 9.33 6.87
C ALA A 15 11.63 9.58 7.07
N ARG A 16 12.22 9.10 8.17
CA ARG A 16 13.66 9.17 8.48
C ARG A 16 14.40 7.88 8.13
N GLY A 17 13.74 6.92 7.48
CA GLY A 17 14.31 5.63 7.09
C GLY A 17 14.17 4.52 8.14
N ASP A 18 13.38 4.71 9.20
CA ASP A 18 13.09 3.66 10.18
C ASP A 18 12.19 2.57 9.56
N ARG A 19 12.83 1.48 9.09
CA ARG A 19 12.14 0.34 8.48
C ARG A 19 11.25 -0.42 9.46
N GLU A 20 11.59 -0.45 10.74
CA GLU A 20 10.79 -1.17 11.74
C GLU A 20 9.51 -0.40 12.07
N ALA A 21 9.58 0.93 12.14
CA ALA A 21 8.40 1.77 12.26
C ALA A 21 7.45 1.56 11.08
N PHE A 22 7.99 1.49 9.86
CA PHE A 22 7.17 1.22 8.69
C PHE A 22 6.59 -0.19 8.66
N ARG A 23 7.34 -1.19 9.13
CA ARG A 23 6.83 -2.57 9.28
C ARG A 23 5.63 -2.60 10.23
N ARG A 24 5.70 -1.94 11.38
CA ARG A 24 4.57 -1.83 12.31
C ARG A 24 3.36 -1.13 11.69
N PHE A 25 3.61 -0.05 10.93
CA PHE A 25 2.56 0.63 10.17
C PHE A 25 1.90 -0.29 9.14
N TYR A 26 2.70 -1.06 8.40
CA TYR A 26 2.23 -2.07 7.45
C TYR A 26 1.38 -3.14 8.15
N ASP A 27 1.87 -3.74 9.23
CA ASP A 27 1.17 -4.80 9.96
C ASP A 27 -0.20 -4.33 10.48
N ALA A 28 -0.29 -3.07 10.94
CA ALA A 28 -1.51 -2.48 11.45
C ALA A 28 -2.56 -2.13 10.36
N THR A 29 -2.13 -1.91 9.12
CA THR A 29 -2.99 -1.33 8.06
C THR A 29 -3.18 -2.21 6.82
N SER A 30 -2.30 -3.20 6.60
CA SER A 30 -2.26 -4.08 5.41
C SER A 30 -3.60 -4.75 5.12
N SER A 31 -4.24 -5.31 6.15
CA SER A 31 -5.54 -5.97 6.02
C SER A 31 -6.63 -5.06 5.46
N ARG A 32 -6.66 -3.78 5.87
CA ARG A 32 -7.65 -2.80 5.41
C ARG A 32 -7.36 -2.33 3.99
N ALA A 33 -6.09 -2.09 3.68
CA ALA A 33 -5.66 -1.71 2.34
C ALA A 33 -5.97 -2.83 1.33
N PHE A 34 -5.65 -4.08 1.66
CA PHE A 34 -5.94 -5.23 0.82
C PHE A 34 -7.44 -5.40 0.57
N HIS A 35 -8.27 -5.32 1.60
CA HIS A 35 -9.71 -5.46 1.45
C HIS A 35 -10.28 -4.36 0.54
N LEU A 36 -9.84 -3.11 0.67
CA LEU A 36 -10.26 -2.04 -0.23
C LEU A 36 -9.92 -2.35 -1.69
N GLU A 37 -8.69 -2.79 -1.97
CA GLU A 37 -8.27 -3.12 -3.33
C GLU A 37 -9.01 -4.35 -3.88
N LEU A 38 -9.34 -5.32 -3.04
CA LEU A 38 -10.13 -6.48 -3.42
C LEU A 38 -11.56 -6.09 -3.82
N VAL A 39 -12.20 -5.20 -3.06
CA VAL A 39 -13.52 -4.66 -3.42
C VAL A 39 -13.44 -3.88 -4.73
N ARG A 40 -12.44 -3.01 -4.90
CA ARG A 40 -12.23 -2.26 -6.15
C ARG A 40 -12.06 -3.18 -7.36
N ALA A 41 -11.25 -4.23 -7.23
CA ALA A 41 -11.02 -5.20 -8.28
C ALA A 41 -12.30 -5.96 -8.67
N ARG A 42 -13.11 -6.36 -7.67
CA ARG A 42 -14.40 -7.02 -7.89
C ARG A 42 -15.43 -6.09 -8.54
N THR A 43 -15.55 -4.85 -8.06
CA THR A 43 -16.47 -3.85 -8.63
C THR A 43 -16.14 -3.53 -10.10
N ARG A 44 -14.86 -3.61 -10.49
CA ARG A 44 -14.42 -3.45 -11.88
C ARG A 44 -14.57 -4.70 -12.74
N GLY A 45 -14.96 -5.84 -12.16
CA GLY A 45 -15.13 -7.10 -12.89
C GLY A 45 -13.82 -7.73 -13.39
N LEU A 46 -12.70 -7.52 -12.68
CA LEU A 46 -11.42 -8.10 -13.09
C LEU A 46 -11.43 -9.63 -12.99
N ALA A 47 -10.80 -10.32 -13.96
CA ALA A 47 -10.76 -11.78 -14.01
C ALA A 47 -10.07 -12.43 -12.79
N HIS A 48 -9.04 -11.78 -12.24
CA HIS A 48 -8.27 -12.27 -11.08
C HIS A 48 -8.22 -11.22 -9.97
N PRO A 49 -9.32 -11.00 -9.23
CA PRO A 49 -9.44 -9.86 -8.32
C PRO A 49 -8.52 -9.96 -7.10
N HIS A 50 -8.17 -11.16 -6.66
CA HIS A 50 -7.21 -11.37 -5.56
C HIS A 50 -5.78 -10.98 -5.96
N ALA A 51 -5.27 -11.52 -7.06
CA ALA A 51 -3.92 -11.19 -7.55
C ALA A 51 -3.80 -9.69 -7.89
N ALA A 52 -4.85 -9.11 -8.47
CA ALA A 52 -4.96 -7.68 -8.70
C ALA A 52 -4.83 -6.86 -7.39
N ALA A 53 -5.55 -7.27 -6.35
CA ALA A 53 -5.54 -6.60 -5.06
C ALA A 53 -4.20 -6.71 -4.32
N GLU A 54 -3.55 -7.88 -4.36
CA GLU A 54 -2.22 -8.09 -3.78
C GLU A 54 -1.20 -7.13 -4.40
N ARG A 55 -1.17 -7.06 -5.74
CA ARG A 55 -0.25 -6.18 -6.46
C ARG A 55 -0.51 -4.71 -6.17
N ALA A 56 -1.77 -4.29 -6.19
CA ALA A 56 -2.15 -2.91 -5.87
C ALA A 56 -1.79 -2.55 -4.42
N THR A 57 -1.96 -3.48 -3.48
CA THR A 57 -1.60 -3.27 -2.07
C THR A 57 -0.09 -3.13 -1.89
N THR A 58 0.72 -3.99 -2.52
CA THR A 58 2.18 -3.88 -2.47
C THR A 58 2.66 -2.56 -3.06
N ASP A 59 2.17 -2.16 -4.25
CA ASP A 59 2.49 -0.87 -4.86
C ASP A 59 2.07 0.32 -3.97
N ARG A 60 0.91 0.24 -3.31
CA ARG A 60 0.45 1.24 -2.33
C ARG A 60 1.48 1.45 -1.21
N PHE A 61 1.98 0.35 -0.62
CA PHE A 61 2.94 0.44 0.47
C PHE A 61 4.33 0.89 0.01
N LEU A 62 4.77 0.48 -1.18
CA LEU A 62 6.02 1.01 -1.76
C LEU A 62 5.93 2.53 -1.96
N ARG A 63 4.81 3.02 -2.49
CA ARG A 63 4.56 4.47 -2.62
C ARG A 63 4.49 5.15 -1.26
N ALA A 64 3.80 4.54 -0.28
CA ALA A 64 3.70 5.09 1.06
C ALA A 64 5.08 5.21 1.74
N TRP A 65 6.00 4.27 1.52
CA TRP A 65 7.37 4.36 2.01
C TRP A 65 8.09 5.60 1.44
N HIS A 66 8.02 5.80 0.12
CA HIS A 66 8.67 6.94 -0.53
C HIS A 66 8.02 8.29 -0.20
N ALA A 67 6.70 8.30 -0.03
CA ALA A 67 5.91 9.50 0.26
C ALA A 67 5.70 9.76 1.75
N ALA A 68 6.24 8.92 2.66
CA ALA A 68 6.06 9.07 4.11
C ALA A 68 6.35 10.49 4.64
N PRO A 69 7.36 11.24 4.15
CA PRO A 69 7.59 12.63 4.58
C PRO A 69 6.42 13.58 4.27
N GLU A 70 5.60 13.27 3.26
CA GLU A 70 4.48 14.10 2.81
C GLU A 70 3.21 13.88 3.64
N HIS A 71 3.13 12.80 4.43
CA HIS A 71 1.95 12.48 5.25
C HIS A 71 1.56 13.63 6.18
N ALA A 72 2.52 14.21 6.90
CA ALA A 72 2.25 15.29 7.85
C ALA A 72 1.67 16.55 7.18
N ALA A 73 2.07 16.85 5.94
CA ALA A 73 1.57 17.98 5.17
C ALA A 73 0.18 17.73 4.55
N SER A 74 -0.25 16.47 4.45
CA SER A 74 -1.53 16.12 3.83
C SER A 74 -2.76 16.54 4.67
N GLY A 75 -2.60 16.70 5.99
CA GLY A 75 -3.71 16.94 6.92
C GLY A 75 -4.67 15.76 7.08
N LEU A 76 -4.38 14.61 6.46
CA LEU A 76 -5.20 13.41 6.52
C LEU A 76 -4.75 12.47 7.65
N ALA A 77 -5.71 11.76 8.24
CA ALA A 77 -5.39 10.65 9.13
C ALA A 77 -4.54 9.60 8.39
N PRO A 78 -3.57 8.92 9.04
CA PRO A 78 -2.61 8.01 8.39
C PRO A 78 -3.24 6.97 7.46
N LEU A 79 -4.32 6.33 7.89
CA LEU A 79 -5.04 5.36 7.06
C LEU A 79 -5.74 6.03 5.86
N ALA A 80 -6.37 7.20 6.06
CA ALA A 80 -7.03 7.92 4.97
C ALA A 80 -6.01 8.37 3.91
N TRP A 81 -4.86 8.90 4.36
CA TRP A 81 -3.73 9.24 3.49
C TRP A 81 -3.22 8.02 2.72
N LEU A 82 -2.97 6.90 3.43
CA LEU A 82 -2.52 5.66 2.80
C LEU A 82 -3.47 5.22 1.69
N LEU A 83 -4.78 5.27 1.92
CA LEU A 83 -5.81 4.83 0.97
C LEU A 83 -6.07 5.85 -0.16
N SER A 84 -5.69 7.11 0.01
CA SER A 84 -5.74 8.14 -1.04
C SER A 84 -4.58 8.05 -2.02
N LEU A 85 -3.46 7.42 -1.64
CA LEU A 85 -2.35 7.23 -2.57
C LEU A 85 -2.81 6.50 -3.84
N PRO A 86 -2.29 6.87 -5.01
CA PRO A 86 -2.58 6.14 -6.24
C PRO A 86 -1.99 4.74 -6.12
N THR A 87 -2.69 3.77 -6.69
CA THR A 87 -2.15 2.44 -6.93
C THR A 87 -2.04 2.22 -8.42
N SER A 88 -1.05 1.43 -8.82
CA SER A 88 -1.01 0.91 -10.17
C SER A 88 -2.38 0.32 -10.51
N PRO A 89 -3.01 0.71 -11.64
CA PRO A 89 -4.18 0.00 -12.10
C PRO A 89 -3.77 -1.46 -12.18
N ALA A 90 -4.62 -2.35 -11.66
CA ALA A 90 -4.39 -3.78 -11.77
C ALA A 90 -4.32 -4.11 -13.26
N ALA A 91 -3.10 -4.06 -13.81
CA ALA A 91 -2.85 -4.33 -15.20
C ALA A 91 -3.16 -5.81 -15.37
N GLU A 92 -4.32 -6.08 -15.95
CA GLU A 92 -4.54 -7.19 -16.85
C GLU A 92 -3.31 -7.22 -17.77
N SER A 93 -2.45 -8.22 -17.58
CA SER A 93 -1.19 -8.44 -18.31
C SER A 93 0.00 -7.52 -17.96
N ALA A 94 0.76 -7.86 -16.91
CA ALA A 94 2.18 -7.50 -16.84
C ALA A 94 3.05 -8.52 -16.06
N HIS A 95 2.71 -9.81 -16.16
CA HIS A 95 3.69 -10.90 -15.98
C HIS A 95 3.95 -11.64 -17.30
N ALA A 96 2.99 -11.64 -18.23
CA ALA A 96 3.13 -12.29 -19.54
C ALA A 96 4.26 -11.70 -20.42
N CYS A 97 4.51 -10.39 -20.37
CA CYS A 97 5.55 -9.75 -21.19
C CYS A 97 6.95 -9.78 -20.54
N ALA A 98 7.05 -9.85 -19.21
CA ALA A 98 8.35 -9.81 -18.52
C ALA A 98 9.05 -11.18 -18.49
N VAL A 99 8.31 -12.29 -18.66
CA VAL A 99 8.88 -13.64 -18.70
C VAL A 99 9.42 -14.04 -20.08
N GLU A 100 8.87 -13.52 -21.18
CA GLU A 100 9.39 -13.81 -22.53
C GLU A 100 10.60 -12.95 -22.95
N ALA A 101 10.86 -11.82 -22.28
CA ALA A 101 12.02 -10.98 -22.63
C ALA A 101 13.37 -11.50 -22.10
N ILE A 102 13.37 -12.63 -21.38
CA ILE A 102 14.56 -13.26 -20.77
C ILE A 102 14.77 -14.69 -21.29
N ALA A 103 13.88 -15.21 -22.15
CA ALA A 103 14.02 -16.51 -22.82
C ALA A 103 14.46 -16.34 -24.27
#